data_AF-A0A838JQB5-F1
#
_entry.id   AF-A0A838JQB5-F1
#
_cell.length_a   1.000
_cell.length_b   1.000
_cell.length_c   1.000
_cell.angle_alpha   90.00
_cell.angle_beta   90.00
_cell.angle_gamma   90.00
#
_symmetry.space_group_name_H-M   'P 1'
#
loop_
_entity.id
_entity.type
_entity.pdbx_description
1 polymer ?
#
loop_
_entity_poly.entity_id
_entity_poly.type
_entity_poly.pdbx_seq_one_letter_code
_entity_poly.pdbx_strand_id
1 'polypeptide(L)'
;AAPSTRLTLLGDHLLGQFPLILLLVGVMGAVYLLFTERAVAILLGTLFFGCLGQAVVYLQLGIEDFYVFLIPAFLSFGLCISAGLGTLLRFAERLEVGSATRTAILMVLSVLMLAVPLVGVRDAYATHDRSDDFGARRTIEAVARSTKRNATILHHRSPLWYMVLVEQRRRDLTMIDPFCTSWDRHTDVVWPNPISAAEAADRYGTDDTTGVKAALEAAKNGPVYLLANARSKLEPFREAGFDVEPVGKYGSLYELVPRRR
;
A
#
# COMPACT_ATOMS: atom_id res chain seq x y z
N ALA A 1 2.73 -16.95 5.49
CA ALA A 1 4.20 -16.88 5.27
C ALA A 1 4.91 -17.35 6.52
N ALA A 2 6.07 -18.00 6.38
CA ALA A 2 6.88 -18.44 7.53
C ALA A 2 7.38 -17.23 8.35
N PRO A 3 7.64 -17.39 9.66
CA PRO A 3 8.12 -16.29 10.52
C PRO A 3 9.42 -15.64 10.01
N SER A 4 10.33 -16.42 9.45
CA SER A 4 11.59 -15.96 8.86
C SER A 4 11.37 -15.04 7.64
N THR A 5 10.41 -15.36 6.79
CA THR A 5 10.04 -14.54 5.63
C THR A 5 9.48 -13.19 6.06
N ARG A 6 8.65 -13.17 7.11
CA ARG A 6 8.07 -11.93 7.66
C ARG A 6 9.15 -11.02 8.27
N LEU A 7 10.11 -11.60 8.99
CA LEU A 7 11.21 -10.85 9.59
C LEU A 7 12.15 -10.25 8.54
N THR A 8 12.43 -11.00 7.48
CA THR A 8 13.24 -10.53 6.34
C THR A 8 12.56 -9.33 5.67
N LEU A 9 11.26 -9.46 5.39
CA LEU A 9 10.46 -8.41 4.75
C LEU A 9 10.39 -7.13 5.60
N LEU A 10 10.27 -7.26 6.92
CA LEU A 10 10.37 -6.11 7.84
C LEU A 10 11.77 -5.48 7.83
N GLY A 11 12.82 -6.30 7.85
CA GLY A 11 14.21 -5.85 7.80
C GLY A 11 14.53 -5.08 6.51
N ASP A 12 14.08 -5.59 5.37
CA ASP A 12 14.24 -4.95 4.05
C ASP A 12 13.57 -3.57 4.03
N HIS A 13 12.36 -3.45 4.58
CA HIS A 13 11.70 -2.15 4.70
C HIS A 13 12.40 -1.19 5.66
N LEU A 14 13.00 -1.65 6.76
CA LEU A 14 13.67 -0.77 7.72
C LEU A 14 15.03 -0.28 7.20
N LEU A 15 15.81 -1.18 6.59
CA LEU A 15 17.16 -0.88 6.12
C LEU A 15 17.18 -0.23 4.73
N GLY A 16 16.15 -0.46 3.92
CA GLY A 16 16.07 0.06 2.55
C GLY A 16 15.74 1.55 2.45
N GLN A 17 15.27 2.21 3.51
CA GLN A 17 14.81 3.61 3.44
C GLN A 17 15.93 4.64 3.57
N PHE A 18 16.98 4.32 4.33
CA PHE A 18 18.05 5.27 4.63
C PHE A 18 19.40 4.65 4.28
N PRO A 19 20.32 5.40 3.65
CA PRO A 19 21.72 5.01 3.57
C PRO A 19 22.27 4.65 4.96
N LEU A 20 23.13 3.63 5.03
CA LEU A 20 23.68 3.12 6.29
C LEU A 20 24.34 4.22 7.14
N ILE A 21 25.02 5.18 6.49
CA ILE A 21 25.63 6.32 7.19
C ILE A 21 24.59 7.19 7.90
N LEU A 22 23.42 7.42 7.28
CA LEU A 22 22.34 8.18 7.89
C LEU A 22 21.67 7.40 9.02
N LEU A 23 21.57 6.06 8.91
CA LEU A 23 21.12 5.22 10.02
C LEU A 23 22.02 5.40 11.26
N LEU A 24 23.35 5.34 11.09
CA LEU A 24 24.30 5.53 12.19
C LEU A 24 24.18 6.94 12.82
N VAL A 25 24.07 7.97 11.98
CA VAL A 25 23.85 9.35 12.44
C VAL A 25 22.53 9.49 13.19
N GLY A 26 21.45 8.86 12.72
CA GLY A 26 20.15 8.88 13.39
C GLY A 26 20.18 8.21 14.76
N VAL A 27 20.87 7.07 14.89
CA VAL A 27 21.09 6.42 16.18
C VAL A 27 21.90 7.33 17.12
N MET A 28 22.98 7.93 16.64
CA MET A 28 23.76 8.88 17.43
C MET A 28 22.93 10.09 17.87
N GLY A 29 22.09 10.62 16.98
CA GLY A 29 21.15 11.70 17.28
C GLY A 29 20.12 11.32 18.35
N ALA A 30 19.55 10.12 18.26
CA ALA A 30 18.62 9.60 19.27
C ALA A 30 19.30 9.46 20.65
N VAL A 31 20.51 8.90 20.68
CA VAL A 31 21.32 8.79 21.91
C VAL A 31 21.63 10.17 22.48
N TYR A 32 22.03 11.12 21.64
CA TYR A 32 22.28 12.50 22.06
C TYR A 32 21.03 13.14 22.68
N LEU A 33 19.85 12.97 22.06
CA LEU A 33 18.58 13.50 22.58
C LEU A 33 18.20 12.85 23.91
N LEU A 34 18.48 11.56 24.12
CA LEU A 34 18.22 10.88 25.41
C LEU A 34 18.98 11.53 26.58
N PHE A 35 20.18 12.06 26.34
CA PHE A 35 20.99 12.70 27.37
C PHE A 35 20.74 14.21 27.50
N THR A 36 20.34 14.88 26.43
CA THR A 36 20.22 16.35 26.39
C THR A 36 18.78 16.84 26.48
N GLU A 37 17.84 16.18 25.79
CA GLU A 37 16.45 16.61 25.60
C GLU A 37 15.49 15.43 25.76
N ARG A 38 15.38 14.92 27.00
CA ARG A 38 14.63 13.68 27.31
C ARG A 38 13.18 13.72 26.83
N ALA A 39 12.50 14.87 26.93
CA ALA A 39 11.13 15.00 26.48
C ALA A 39 10.99 14.75 24.97
N VAL A 40 11.91 15.31 24.17
CA VAL A 40 11.96 15.09 22.72
C VAL A 40 12.30 13.64 22.40
N ALA A 41 13.28 13.06 23.10
CA ALA A 41 13.66 11.67 22.93
C ALA A 41 12.50 10.70 23.23
N ILE A 42 11.75 10.95 24.31
CA ILE A 42 10.58 10.15 24.68
C ILE A 42 9.49 10.30 23.63
N LEU A 43 9.19 11.52 23.17
CA LEU A 43 8.18 11.75 22.14
C LEU A 43 8.52 11.01 20.83
N LEU A 44 9.73 11.23 20.29
CA LEU A 44 10.18 10.60 19.04
C LEU A 44 10.31 9.09 19.19
N GLY A 45 10.84 8.61 20.31
CA GLY A 45 10.94 7.19 20.61
C GLY A 45 9.57 6.52 20.70
N THR A 46 8.60 7.14 21.37
CA THR A 46 7.24 6.61 21.51
C THR A 46 6.55 6.52 20.15
N LEU A 47 6.67 7.55 19.31
CA LEU A 47 6.14 7.54 17.95
C LEU A 47 6.81 6.45 17.10
N PHE A 48 8.14 6.37 17.14
CA PHE A 48 8.90 5.37 16.39
C PHE A 48 8.52 3.94 16.80
N PHE A 49 8.64 3.60 18.08
CA PHE A 49 8.39 2.25 18.57
C PHE A 49 6.91 1.89 18.57
N GLY A 50 6.01 2.84 18.79
CA GLY A 50 4.57 2.62 18.69
C GLY A 50 4.16 2.24 17.26
N CYS A 51 4.62 3.01 16.26
CA CYS A 51 4.34 2.74 14.86
C CYS A 51 5.01 1.43 14.38
N LEU A 52 6.25 1.18 14.81
CA LEU A 52 6.94 -0.07 14.53
C LEU A 52 6.21 -1.28 15.13
N GLY A 53 5.78 -1.18 16.38
CA GLY A 53 5.00 -2.20 17.07
C GLY A 53 3.68 -2.48 16.35
N GLN A 54 2.97 -1.43 15.95
CA GLN A 54 1.75 -1.56 15.16
C GLN A 54 2.00 -2.27 13.81
N ALA A 55 3.05 -1.89 13.08
CA ALA A 55 3.44 -2.53 11.83
C ALA A 55 3.74 -4.03 12.03
N VAL A 56 4.43 -4.40 13.12
CA VAL A 56 4.71 -5.81 13.48
C VAL A 56 3.41 -6.57 13.77
N VAL A 57 2.50 -6.00 14.56
CA VAL A 57 1.20 -6.62 14.85
C VAL A 57 0.41 -6.85 13.57
N TYR A 58 0.40 -5.87 12.66
CA TYR A 58 -0.35 -5.95 11.41
C TYR A 58 0.25 -7.01 10.46
N LEU A 59 1.58 -7.09 10.41
CA LEU A 59 2.29 -8.15 9.70
C LEU A 59 1.97 -9.54 10.26
N GLN A 60 1.84 -9.67 11.59
CA GLN A 60 1.46 -10.93 12.24
C GLN A 60 0.02 -11.34 11.89
N LEU A 61 -0.90 -10.37 11.87
CA LEU A 61 -2.29 -10.53 11.46
C LEU A 61 -2.46 -10.79 9.95
N GLY A 62 -1.38 -10.72 9.16
CA GLY A 62 -1.42 -10.99 7.72
C GLY A 62 -1.97 -9.83 6.89
N ILE A 63 -1.94 -8.60 7.43
CA ILE A 63 -2.29 -7.39 6.69
C ILE A 63 -1.15 -7.06 5.72
N GLU A 64 -1.44 -7.01 4.43
CA GLU A 64 -0.45 -6.80 3.36
C GLU A 64 0.17 -5.39 3.40
N ASP A 65 -0.64 -4.38 3.70
CA ASP A 65 -0.22 -2.96 3.71
C ASP A 65 0.39 -2.51 5.04
N PHE A 66 0.93 -3.44 5.84
CA PHE A 66 1.49 -3.12 7.16
C PHE A 66 2.65 -2.09 7.10
N TYR A 67 3.38 -2.04 5.97
CA TYR A 67 4.52 -1.14 5.77
C TYR A 67 4.13 0.34 5.75
N VAL A 68 2.87 0.66 5.44
CA VAL A 68 2.35 2.05 5.47
C VAL A 68 2.43 2.62 6.89
N PHE A 69 2.31 1.77 7.90
CA PHE A 69 2.43 2.17 9.31
C PHE A 69 3.87 2.47 9.74
N LEU A 70 4.87 2.18 8.90
CA LEU A 70 6.25 2.58 9.15
C LEU A 70 6.53 4.03 8.75
N ILE A 71 5.65 4.69 7.96
CA ILE A 71 5.86 6.08 7.50
C ILE A 71 6.12 7.05 8.66
N PRO A 72 5.30 7.08 9.74
CA PRO A 72 5.57 7.97 10.87
C PRO A 72 6.81 7.57 11.67
N ALA A 73 7.17 6.28 11.67
CA ALA A 73 8.43 5.82 12.27
C ALA A 73 9.63 6.37 11.49
N PHE A 74 9.61 6.28 10.15
CA PHE A 74 10.66 6.84 9.31
C PHE A 74 10.77 8.36 9.45
N LEU A 75 9.64 9.07 9.56
CA LEU A 75 9.64 10.51 9.84
C LEU A 75 10.31 10.81 11.20
N SER A 76 9.91 10.09 12.25
CA SER A 76 10.47 10.27 13.60
C SER A 76 11.97 10.01 13.61
N PHE A 77 12.42 8.97 12.90
CA PHE A 77 13.83 8.66 12.76
C PHE A 77 14.59 9.71 11.90
N GLY A 78 13.96 10.25 10.86
CA GLY A 78 14.49 11.38 10.07
C GLY A 78 14.76 12.63 10.92
N LEU A 79 13.94 12.87 11.94
CA LEU A 79 14.19 13.94 12.92
C LEU A 79 15.41 13.61 13.82
N CYS A 80 15.58 12.35 14.22
CA CYS A 80 16.78 11.91 14.92
C CYS A 80 18.05 12.07 14.04
N ILE A 81 17.97 11.78 12.74
CA ILE A 81 19.05 12.04 11.78
C ILE A 81 19.40 13.52 11.77
N SER A 82 18.41 14.40 11.63
CA SER A 82 18.60 15.85 11.67
C SER A 82 19.27 16.33 12.97
N ALA A 83 18.85 15.79 14.12
CA ALA A 83 19.49 16.09 15.41
C ALA A 83 20.94 15.60 15.46
N GLY A 84 21.22 14.40 14.97
CA GLY A 84 22.57 13.83 14.87
C GLY A 84 23.50 14.67 13.98
N LEU A 85 23.01 15.11 12.82
CA LEU A 85 23.73 15.99 11.91
C LEU A 85 24.02 17.36 12.56
N GLY A 86 23.05 17.95 13.25
CA GLY A 86 23.23 19.19 13.99
C GLY A 86 24.25 19.07 15.13
N THR A 87 24.31 17.91 15.81
CA THR A 87 25.34 17.63 16.81
C THR A 87 26.73 17.50 16.18
N LEU A 88 26.84 16.88 15.01
CA LEU A 88 28.10 16.79 14.27
C LEU A 88 28.64 18.16 13.83
N LEU A 89 27.76 19.05 13.36
CA LEU A 89 28.12 20.45 13.03
C LEU A 89 28.64 21.20 14.27
N ARG A 90 27.92 21.11 15.40
CA ARG A 90 28.34 21.74 16.67
C ARG A 90 29.67 21.19 17.19
N PHE A 91 29.94 19.90 16.96
CA PHE A 91 31.24 19.32 17.29
C PHE A 91 32.35 19.91 16.41
N ALA A 92 32.11 20.02 15.10
CA ALA A 92 33.06 20.62 14.17
C ALA A 92 33.36 22.11 14.48
N GLU A 93 32.38 22.87 14.95
CA GLU A 93 32.57 24.27 15.40
C GLU A 93 33.52 24.38 16.60
N ARG A 94 33.53 23.38 17.47
CA ARG A 94 34.32 23.34 18.72
C ARG A 94 35.73 22.81 18.53
N LEU A 95 36.09 22.34 17.34
CA LEU A 95 37.45 21.87 17.06
C LEU A 95 38.46 23.02 17.21
N GLU A 96 39.53 22.77 17.97
CA GLU A 96 40.65 23.69 18.15
C GLU A 96 41.58 23.68 16.93
N VAL A 97 41.03 24.13 15.79
CA VAL A 97 41.75 24.29 14.52
C VAL A 97 41.71 25.75 14.07
N GLY A 98 42.61 26.11 13.15
CA GLY A 98 42.65 27.43 12.53
C GLY A 98 41.30 27.83 11.93
N SER A 99 40.97 29.12 11.99
CA SER A 99 39.67 29.66 11.56
C SER A 99 39.32 29.25 10.12
N ALA A 100 40.26 29.36 9.19
CA ALA A 100 40.06 28.94 7.79
C ALA A 100 39.75 27.44 7.65
N THR A 101 40.47 26.59 8.37
CA THR A 101 40.25 25.13 8.35
C THR A 101 38.87 24.76 8.90
N ARG A 102 38.44 25.42 9.98
CA ARG A 102 37.12 25.21 10.59
C ARG A 102 36.00 25.56 9.63
N THR A 103 36.08 26.72 8.99
CA THR A 103 35.10 27.15 7.99
C THR A 103 35.04 26.17 6.82
N ALA A 104 36.20 25.68 6.35
CA ALA A 104 36.24 24.67 5.30
C ALA A 104 35.55 23.36 5.72
N ILE A 105 35.80 22.87 6.95
CA ILE A 105 35.16 21.66 7.47
C ILE A 105 33.63 21.84 7.52
N LEU A 106 33.14 22.96 8.06
CA LEU A 106 31.71 23.21 8.17
C LEU A 106 31.05 23.29 6.80
N MET A 107 31.67 24.00 5.84
CA MET A 107 31.17 24.07 4.46
C MET A 107 31.09 22.70 3.81
N VAL A 108 32.16 21.89 3.89
CA VAL A 108 32.17 20.54 3.33
C VAL A 108 31.10 19.68 3.99
N LEU A 109 30.98 19.74 5.31
CA LEU A 109 30.01 18.96 6.06
C LEU A 109 28.57 19.36 5.69
N SER A 110 28.26 20.66 5.60
CA SER A 110 26.96 21.15 5.16
C SER A 110 26.63 20.72 3.73
N VAL A 111 27.60 20.78 2.81
CA VAL A 111 27.40 20.31 1.43
C VAL A 111 27.13 18.81 1.40
N LEU A 112 27.90 18.00 2.14
CA LEU A 112 27.68 16.55 2.23
C LEU A 112 26.31 16.21 2.84
N MET A 113 25.89 16.94 3.87
CA MET A 113 24.58 16.78 4.52
C MET A 113 23.42 17.03 3.56
N LEU A 114 23.58 17.96 2.61
CA LEU A 114 22.60 18.22 1.56
C LEU A 114 22.70 17.22 0.40
N ALA A 115 23.92 16.81 0.04
CA ALA A 115 24.15 15.94 -1.11
C ALA A 115 23.77 14.48 -0.85
N VAL A 116 24.08 13.94 0.34
CA VAL A 116 23.87 12.51 0.66
C VAL A 116 22.40 12.08 0.54
N PRO A 117 21.39 12.82 1.04
CA PRO A 117 19.98 12.47 0.86
C PRO A 117 19.52 12.53 -0.60
N LEU A 118 20.22 13.28 -1.45
CA LEU A 118 19.88 13.43 -2.87
C LEU A 118 20.52 12.35 -3.75
N VAL A 119 21.43 11.54 -3.19
CA VAL A 119 22.03 10.41 -3.91
C VAL A 119 20.94 9.39 -4.25
N GLY A 120 20.86 9.02 -5.54
CA GLY A 120 19.89 8.03 -6.02
C GLY A 120 18.46 8.57 -6.18
N VAL A 121 18.20 9.87 -5.95
CA VAL A 121 16.86 10.46 -6.15
C VAL A 121 16.34 10.23 -7.56
N ARG A 122 17.20 10.28 -8.59
CA ARG A 122 16.79 10.03 -9.97
C ARG A 122 16.33 8.58 -10.18
N ASP A 123 17.07 7.62 -9.64
CA ASP A 123 16.75 6.19 -9.77
C ASP A 123 15.51 5.84 -8.94
N ALA A 124 15.40 6.39 -7.73
CA ALA A 124 14.20 6.30 -6.90
C ALA A 124 12.99 6.91 -7.60
N TYR A 125 13.14 8.08 -8.23
CA TYR A 125 12.07 8.69 -9.02
C TYR A 125 11.68 7.80 -10.19
N ALA A 126 12.64 7.34 -10.99
CA ALA A 126 12.36 6.50 -12.16
C ALA A 126 11.67 5.17 -11.81
N THR A 127 12.02 4.54 -10.68
CA THR A 127 11.38 3.30 -10.22
C THR A 127 9.97 3.51 -9.68
N HIS A 128 9.65 4.72 -9.24
CA HIS A 128 8.33 5.08 -8.70
C HIS A 128 7.49 5.90 -9.67
N ASP A 129 8.04 6.28 -10.84
CA ASP A 129 7.31 7.06 -11.84
C ASP A 129 6.15 6.23 -12.39
N ARG A 130 4.95 6.78 -12.23
CA ARG A 130 3.68 6.21 -12.72
C ARG A 130 3.03 7.10 -13.76
N SER A 131 3.74 8.10 -14.30
CA SER A 131 3.22 9.08 -15.26
C SER A 131 2.59 8.43 -16.51
N ASP A 132 3.17 7.32 -16.97
CA ASP A 132 2.67 6.52 -18.10
C ASP A 132 1.85 5.28 -17.68
N ASP A 133 1.51 5.14 -16.40
CA ASP A 133 0.71 4.02 -15.91
C ASP A 133 -0.80 4.25 -16.10
N PHE A 134 -1.25 3.95 -17.32
CA PHE A 134 -2.68 3.98 -17.66
C PHE A 134 -3.45 2.72 -17.25
N GLY A 135 -2.96 1.94 -16.29
CA GLY A 135 -3.58 0.67 -15.85
C GLY A 135 -5.04 0.83 -15.44
N ALA A 136 -5.35 1.85 -14.64
CA ALA A 136 -6.72 2.12 -14.22
C ALA A 136 -7.66 2.43 -15.39
N ARG A 137 -7.20 3.25 -16.34
CA ARG A 137 -7.96 3.58 -17.56
C ARG A 137 -8.19 2.34 -18.43
N ARG A 138 -7.17 1.49 -18.61
CA ARG A 138 -7.30 0.23 -19.36
C ARG A 138 -8.32 -0.70 -18.70
N THR A 139 -8.33 -0.79 -17.38
CA THR A 139 -9.31 -1.56 -16.60
C THR A 139 -10.73 -1.05 -16.81
N ILE A 140 -10.95 0.27 -16.70
CA ILE A 140 -12.26 0.89 -16.97
C ILE A 140 -12.71 0.57 -18.39
N GLU A 141 -11.85 0.77 -19.40
CA GLU A 141 -12.21 0.51 -20.79
C GLU A 141 -12.48 -0.97 -21.08
N ALA A 142 -11.75 -1.89 -20.44
CA ALA A 142 -11.98 -3.32 -20.56
C ALA A 142 -13.39 -3.69 -20.06
N VAL A 143 -13.76 -3.24 -18.86
CA VAL A 143 -15.09 -3.49 -18.29
C VAL A 143 -16.17 -2.78 -19.12
N ALA A 144 -15.96 -1.52 -19.46
CA ALA A 144 -16.95 -0.71 -20.16
C ALA A 144 -17.32 -1.28 -21.54
N ARG A 145 -16.35 -1.80 -22.28
CA ARG A 145 -16.54 -2.30 -23.66
C ARG A 145 -16.87 -3.78 -23.74
N SER A 146 -16.42 -4.58 -22.78
CA SER A 146 -16.39 -6.05 -22.95
C SER A 146 -17.39 -6.79 -22.06
N THR A 147 -18.11 -6.09 -21.17
CA THR A 147 -19.12 -6.71 -20.30
C THR A 147 -20.51 -6.53 -20.86
N LYS A 148 -21.34 -7.58 -20.78
CA LYS A 148 -22.75 -7.54 -21.16
C LYS A 148 -23.54 -6.51 -20.32
N ARG A 149 -24.67 -6.04 -20.86
CA ARG A 149 -25.58 -5.11 -20.16
C ARG A 149 -26.18 -5.78 -18.92
N ASN A 150 -26.37 -5.03 -17.85
CA ASN A 150 -26.90 -5.51 -16.56
C ASN A 150 -26.08 -6.66 -15.94
N ALA A 151 -24.78 -6.76 -16.27
CA ALA A 151 -23.91 -7.76 -15.71
C ALA A 151 -23.45 -7.41 -14.28
N THR A 152 -23.01 -8.43 -13.55
CA THR A 152 -22.37 -8.28 -12.24
C THR A 152 -20.86 -8.38 -12.38
N ILE A 153 -20.13 -7.44 -11.79
CA ILE A 153 -18.66 -7.41 -11.79
C ILE A 153 -18.17 -7.64 -10.37
N LEU A 154 -17.48 -8.76 -10.14
CA LEU A 154 -16.70 -8.99 -8.93
C LEU A 154 -15.37 -8.27 -9.07
N HIS A 155 -15.05 -7.38 -8.14
CA HIS A 155 -13.82 -6.59 -8.17
C HIS A 155 -13.26 -6.41 -6.77
N HIS A 156 -12.02 -5.93 -6.66
CA HIS A 156 -11.47 -5.50 -5.37
C HIS A 156 -10.83 -4.13 -5.52
N ARG A 157 -11.26 -3.13 -4.73
CA ARG A 157 -10.66 -1.78 -4.68
C ARG A 157 -10.30 -1.22 -6.07
N SER A 158 -11.22 -1.38 -7.01
CA SER A 158 -10.97 -1.13 -8.43
C SER A 158 -11.33 0.30 -8.83
N PRO A 159 -10.82 0.81 -9.97
CA PRO A 159 -11.19 2.13 -10.48
C PRO A 159 -12.63 2.20 -11.03
N LEU A 160 -13.41 1.12 -10.97
CA LEU A 160 -14.76 1.08 -11.53
C LEU A 160 -15.74 2.02 -10.81
N TRP A 161 -15.46 2.37 -9.54
CA TRP A 161 -16.19 3.43 -8.83
C TRP A 161 -16.13 4.77 -9.57
N TYR A 162 -14.96 5.13 -10.11
CA TYR A 162 -14.81 6.34 -10.91
C TYR A 162 -15.68 6.28 -12.18
N MET A 163 -15.71 5.13 -12.85
CA MET A 163 -16.52 4.93 -14.06
C MET A 163 -18.02 5.17 -13.79
N VAL A 164 -18.58 4.59 -12.71
CA VAL A 164 -20.04 4.68 -12.47
C VAL A 164 -20.46 5.98 -11.77
N LEU A 165 -19.65 6.49 -10.85
CA LEU A 165 -19.96 7.68 -10.05
C LEU A 165 -19.60 8.97 -10.78
N VAL A 166 -18.37 9.03 -11.31
CA VAL A 166 -17.80 10.26 -11.88
C VAL A 166 -18.06 10.33 -13.39
N GLU A 167 -17.66 9.31 -14.16
CA GLU A 167 -17.89 9.30 -15.62
C GLU A 167 -19.36 9.02 -15.98
N GLN A 168 -20.16 8.54 -15.02
CA GLN A 168 -21.57 8.17 -15.20
C GLN A 168 -21.79 7.11 -16.30
N ARG A 169 -20.77 6.30 -16.59
CA ARG A 169 -20.80 5.24 -17.59
C ARG A 169 -21.16 3.92 -16.95
N ARG A 170 -21.83 3.05 -17.72
CA ARG A 170 -22.18 1.68 -17.32
C ARG A 170 -22.88 1.58 -15.96
N ARG A 171 -23.75 2.54 -15.64
CA ARG A 171 -24.61 2.51 -14.44
C ARG A 171 -25.62 1.36 -14.43
N ASP A 172 -25.71 0.62 -15.53
CA ASP A 172 -26.44 -0.64 -15.63
C ASP A 172 -25.76 -1.79 -14.88
N LEU A 173 -24.45 -1.70 -14.59
CA LEU A 173 -23.70 -2.76 -13.94
C LEU A 173 -23.98 -2.83 -12.44
N THR A 174 -23.98 -4.05 -11.91
CA THR A 174 -23.86 -4.31 -10.47
C THR A 174 -22.39 -4.57 -10.16
N MET A 175 -21.81 -3.85 -9.20
CA MET A 175 -20.41 -4.05 -8.81
C MET A 175 -20.37 -4.59 -7.39
N ILE A 176 -19.60 -5.65 -7.13
CA ILE A 176 -19.52 -6.32 -5.84
C ILE A 176 -18.04 -6.51 -5.47
N ASP A 177 -17.66 -6.13 -4.25
CA ASP A 177 -16.34 -6.39 -3.66
C ASP A 177 -16.48 -7.45 -2.55
N PRO A 178 -16.46 -8.76 -2.89
CA PRO A 178 -16.57 -9.83 -1.91
C PRO A 178 -15.23 -10.15 -1.22
N PHE A 179 -14.13 -9.53 -1.66
CA PHE A 179 -12.80 -9.92 -1.19
C PHE A 179 -12.49 -9.22 0.13
N CYS A 180 -11.93 -9.97 1.08
CA CYS A 180 -11.62 -9.46 2.42
C CYS A 180 -10.86 -8.12 2.34
N THR A 181 -11.46 -7.07 2.91
CA THR A 181 -10.80 -5.80 3.18
C THR A 181 -10.33 -5.80 4.63
N SER A 182 -9.16 -5.24 4.92
CA SER A 182 -8.65 -5.12 6.31
C SER A 182 -9.50 -4.22 7.23
N TRP A 183 -10.60 -3.66 6.72
CA TRP A 183 -11.49 -2.69 7.36
C TRP A 183 -12.93 -3.02 6.94
N ASP A 184 -13.86 -3.02 7.88
CA ASP A 184 -15.29 -3.19 7.59
C ASP A 184 -15.82 -1.92 6.88
N ARG A 185 -16.27 -2.06 5.63
CA ARG A 185 -16.77 -0.94 4.83
C ARG A 185 -18.27 -1.09 4.64
N HIS A 186 -19.01 -0.13 5.18
CA HIS A 186 -20.48 -0.13 5.12
C HIS A 186 -21.03 0.36 3.78
N THR A 187 -20.23 0.97 2.90
CA THR A 187 -20.73 1.68 1.71
C THR A 187 -20.12 1.23 0.38
N ASP A 188 -19.06 0.43 0.41
CA ASP A 188 -18.23 0.15 -0.78
C ASP A 188 -18.30 -1.33 -1.21
N VAL A 189 -19.21 -2.12 -0.63
CA VAL A 189 -19.32 -3.56 -0.92
C VAL A 189 -20.12 -3.81 -2.18
N VAL A 190 -21.20 -3.05 -2.39
CA VAL A 190 -22.10 -3.24 -3.53
C VAL A 190 -22.52 -1.90 -4.14
N TRP A 191 -22.44 -1.79 -5.46
CA TRP A 191 -23.11 -0.75 -6.24
C TRP A 191 -24.27 -1.36 -7.05
N PRO A 192 -25.43 -0.70 -7.19
CA PRO A 192 -25.76 0.66 -6.72
C PRO A 192 -26.43 0.73 -5.34
N ASN A 193 -26.51 -0.39 -4.61
CA ASN A 193 -27.32 -0.47 -3.40
C ASN A 193 -26.55 0.02 -2.17
N PRO A 194 -27.00 1.08 -1.48
CA PRO A 194 -26.40 1.52 -0.22
C PRO A 194 -26.88 0.60 0.92
N ILE A 195 -26.23 -0.55 1.07
CA ILE A 195 -26.58 -1.58 2.05
C ILE A 195 -25.40 -1.86 2.98
N SER A 196 -25.70 -2.29 4.21
CA SER A 196 -24.68 -2.70 5.17
C SER A 196 -23.91 -3.94 4.72
N ALA A 197 -22.74 -4.19 5.33
CA ALA A 197 -21.95 -5.39 5.04
C ALA A 197 -22.71 -6.68 5.37
N ALA A 198 -23.52 -6.69 6.43
CA ALA A 198 -24.38 -7.81 6.80
C ALA A 198 -25.47 -8.07 5.75
N GLU A 199 -26.17 -7.03 5.31
CA GLU A 199 -27.18 -7.15 4.24
C GLU A 199 -26.55 -7.56 2.90
N ALA A 200 -25.34 -7.10 2.60
CA ALA A 200 -24.59 -7.53 1.43
C ALA A 200 -24.20 -9.01 1.52
N ALA A 201 -23.79 -9.50 2.69
CA ALA A 201 -23.49 -10.91 2.92
C ALA A 201 -24.74 -11.79 2.69
N ASP A 202 -25.88 -11.39 3.23
CA ASP A 202 -27.14 -12.12 3.10
C ASP A 202 -27.64 -12.14 1.65
N ARG A 203 -27.57 -11.00 0.96
CA ARG A 203 -28.15 -10.84 -0.38
C ARG A 203 -27.23 -11.27 -1.52
N TYR A 204 -25.92 -11.08 -1.34
CA TYR A 204 -24.92 -11.24 -2.40
C TYR A 204 -23.80 -12.21 -2.02
N GLY A 205 -23.85 -12.86 -0.86
CA GLY A 205 -22.85 -13.86 -0.47
C GLY A 205 -21.44 -13.30 -0.28
N THR A 206 -21.32 -12.04 0.16
CA THR A 206 -20.03 -11.35 0.38
C THR A 206 -19.33 -11.74 1.68
N ASP A 207 -19.94 -12.60 2.51
CA ASP A 207 -19.30 -13.26 3.66
C ASP A 207 -18.24 -14.29 3.22
N ASP A 208 -18.36 -14.80 1.99
CA ASP A 208 -17.31 -15.61 1.37
C ASP A 208 -16.23 -14.74 0.74
N THR A 209 -15.11 -14.62 1.46
CA THR A 209 -13.95 -13.81 1.04
C THR A 209 -13.23 -14.33 -0.21
N THR A 210 -13.58 -15.52 -0.71
CA THR A 210 -13.07 -16.05 -2.00
C THR A 210 -13.82 -15.45 -3.19
N GLY A 211 -15.02 -14.92 -2.97
CA GLY A 211 -15.92 -14.40 -4.01
C GLY A 211 -16.74 -15.46 -4.74
N VAL A 212 -16.58 -16.75 -4.42
CA VAL A 212 -17.29 -17.85 -5.09
C VAL A 212 -18.79 -17.80 -4.82
N LYS A 213 -19.21 -17.64 -3.56
CA LYS A 213 -20.62 -17.53 -3.19
C LYS A 213 -21.28 -16.33 -3.87
N ALA A 214 -20.56 -15.20 -3.94
CA ALA A 214 -21.02 -14.02 -4.67
C ALA A 214 -21.18 -14.25 -6.17
N ALA A 215 -20.25 -14.97 -6.80
CA ALA A 215 -20.39 -15.37 -8.21
C ALA A 215 -21.61 -16.26 -8.43
N LEU A 216 -21.82 -17.26 -7.57
CA LEU A 216 -22.96 -18.19 -7.67
C LEU A 216 -24.29 -17.47 -7.52
N GLU A 217 -24.40 -16.54 -6.57
CA GLU A 217 -25.62 -15.76 -6.37
C GLU A 217 -25.87 -14.80 -7.54
N ALA A 218 -24.84 -14.12 -8.02
CA ALA A 218 -24.93 -13.22 -9.15
C ALA A 218 -25.31 -13.94 -10.45
N ALA A 219 -24.79 -15.16 -10.67
CA ALA A 219 -25.02 -15.94 -11.88
C ALA A 219 -26.48 -16.38 -12.07
N LYS A 220 -27.29 -16.39 -10.99
CA LYS A 220 -28.74 -16.62 -11.06
C LYS A 220 -29.48 -15.51 -11.79
N ASN A 221 -28.93 -14.29 -11.78
CA ASN A 221 -29.60 -13.08 -12.24
C ASN A 221 -29.03 -12.52 -13.54
N GLY A 222 -27.85 -12.98 -13.98
CA GLY A 222 -27.24 -12.52 -15.22
C GLY A 222 -25.78 -12.91 -15.39
N PRO A 223 -25.12 -12.38 -16.42
CA PRO A 223 -23.69 -12.61 -16.65
C PRO A 223 -22.84 -12.08 -15.50
N VAL A 224 -21.82 -12.84 -15.12
CA VAL A 224 -20.89 -12.49 -14.05
C VAL A 224 -19.49 -12.38 -14.62
N TYR A 225 -18.79 -11.32 -14.23
CA TYR A 225 -17.40 -11.12 -14.59
C TYR A 225 -16.54 -10.95 -13.34
N LEU A 226 -15.31 -11.42 -13.41
CA LEU A 226 -14.28 -11.26 -12.40
C LEU A 226 -13.20 -10.33 -12.94
N LEU A 227 -12.99 -9.22 -12.24
CA LEU A 227 -11.84 -8.35 -12.45
C LEU A 227 -10.66 -8.87 -11.62
N ALA A 228 -9.67 -9.43 -12.31
CA ALA A 228 -8.47 -9.96 -11.70
C ALA A 228 -7.68 -8.89 -10.94
N ASN A 229 -7.27 -9.25 -9.73
CA ASN A 229 -6.50 -8.46 -8.80
C ASN A 229 -5.62 -9.40 -7.95
N ALA A 230 -4.79 -8.85 -7.07
CA ALA A 230 -3.88 -9.65 -6.23
C ALA A 230 -4.58 -10.68 -5.32
N ARG A 231 -5.88 -10.50 -5.02
CA ARG A 231 -6.68 -11.35 -4.14
C ARG A 231 -7.59 -12.33 -4.88
N SER A 232 -7.94 -12.06 -6.13
CA SER A 232 -8.80 -12.95 -6.92
C SER A 232 -8.00 -14.13 -7.46
N LYS A 233 -8.13 -15.29 -6.82
CA LYS A 233 -7.64 -16.56 -7.36
C LYS A 233 -8.67 -17.13 -8.32
N LEU A 234 -8.23 -17.70 -9.45
CA LEU A 234 -9.15 -18.23 -10.47
C LEU A 234 -9.59 -19.67 -10.15
N GLU A 235 -8.74 -20.41 -9.43
CA GLU A 235 -8.93 -21.82 -9.09
C GLU A 235 -10.21 -22.08 -8.29
N PRO A 236 -10.54 -21.30 -7.23
CA PRO A 236 -11.78 -21.51 -6.48
C PRO A 236 -13.05 -21.41 -7.36
N PHE A 237 -13.06 -20.52 -8.36
CA PHE A 237 -14.19 -20.40 -9.28
C PHE A 237 -14.29 -21.62 -10.20
N ARG A 238 -13.15 -22.14 -10.68
CA ARG A 238 -13.13 -23.36 -11.51
C ARG A 238 -13.62 -24.58 -10.73
N GLU A 239 -13.18 -24.73 -9.49
CA GLU A 239 -13.61 -25.80 -8.57
C GLU A 239 -15.11 -25.70 -8.26
N ALA A 240 -15.63 -24.48 -8.16
CA ALA A 240 -17.05 -24.21 -7.97
C ALA A 240 -17.91 -24.41 -9.23
N GLY A 241 -17.31 -24.84 -10.35
CA GLY A 241 -18.02 -25.18 -11.58
C GLY A 241 -18.18 -24.04 -12.57
N PHE A 242 -17.35 -23.00 -12.50
CA PHE A 242 -17.28 -21.98 -13.56
C PHE A 242 -16.21 -22.31 -14.59
N ASP A 243 -16.54 -22.13 -15.87
CA ASP A 243 -15.53 -21.86 -16.89
C ASP A 243 -15.11 -20.39 -16.78
N VAL A 244 -13.80 -20.18 -16.65
CA VAL A 244 -13.20 -18.86 -16.42
C VAL A 244 -12.57 -18.41 -17.75
N GLU A 245 -13.35 -17.64 -18.52
CA GLU A 245 -12.97 -17.25 -19.87
C GLU A 245 -12.38 -15.83 -19.87
N PRO A 246 -11.14 -15.61 -20.35
CA PRO A 246 -10.58 -14.26 -20.43
C PRO A 246 -11.37 -13.41 -21.43
N VAL A 247 -11.69 -12.18 -21.02
CA VAL A 247 -12.46 -11.22 -21.81
C VAL A 247 -11.68 -9.91 -21.96
N GLY A 248 -11.66 -9.38 -23.19
CA GLY A 248 -10.96 -8.14 -23.51
C GLY A 248 -9.46 -8.33 -23.78
N LYS A 249 -8.78 -7.24 -24.14
CA LYS A 249 -7.41 -7.27 -24.66
C LYS A 249 -6.30 -7.30 -23.61
N TYR A 250 -6.61 -7.03 -22.34
CA TYR A 250 -5.60 -6.76 -21.31
C TYR A 250 -5.47 -7.85 -20.23
N GLY A 251 -6.14 -9.00 -20.39
CA GLY A 251 -5.97 -10.18 -19.53
C GLY A 251 -6.39 -10.01 -18.06
N SER A 252 -7.07 -8.91 -17.72
CA SER A 252 -7.48 -8.58 -16.35
C SER A 252 -8.96 -8.81 -16.07
N LEU A 253 -9.75 -9.22 -17.06
CA LEU A 253 -11.20 -9.44 -16.93
C LEU A 253 -11.54 -10.83 -17.42
N TYR A 254 -12.40 -11.53 -16.68
CA TYR A 254 -12.82 -12.90 -16.99
C TYR A 254 -14.34 -12.99 -16.90
N GLU A 255 -14.99 -13.66 -17.86
CA GLU A 255 -16.39 -14.08 -17.71
C GLU A 255 -16.41 -15.39 -16.92
N LEU A 256 -17.29 -15.45 -15.92
CA LEU A 256 -17.54 -16.64 -15.12
C LEU A 256 -18.78 -17.32 -15.68
N VAL A 257 -18.59 -18.33 -16.54
CA VAL A 257 -19.67 -19.06 -17.20
C VAL A 257 -19.98 -20.32 -16.38
N PRO A 258 -21.18 -20.46 -15.79
CA PRO A 258 -21.53 -21.69 -15.09
C PRO A 258 -21.50 -22.89 -16.04
N ARG A 259 -20.75 -23.94 -15.68
CA ARG A 259 -20.81 -25.23 -16.38
C ARG A 259 -22.22 -25.77 -16.22
N ARG A 260 -22.95 -25.91 -17.34
CA ARG A 260 -24.26 -26.58 -17.32
C ARG A 260 -24.05 -27.99 -16.75
N ARG A 261 -24.74 -28.29 -15.65
CA ARG A 261 -25.02 -29.68 -15.28
C ARG A 261 -26.12 -30.23 -16.17
#